data_AF-A0A7Z9W6N3-F1
#
_entry.id   AF-A0A7Z9W6N3-F1
#
_cell.length_a   1.000
_cell.length_b   1.000
_cell.length_c   1.000
_cell.angle_alpha   90.00
_cell.angle_beta   90.00
_cell.angle_gamma   90.00
#
_symmetry.space_group_name_H-M   'P 1'
#
loop_
_entity.id
_entity.type
_entity.pdbx_description
1 polymer ?
#
loop_
_entity_poly.entity_id
_entity_poly.type
_entity_poly.pdbx_seq_one_letter_code
_entity_poly.pdbx_strand_id
1 'polypeptide(L)'
;MAPRKRKTAERLTFVEPELSAENEVRFQYGIDLFNTGHYWDAHESWEEIWQELGDEPEDDWEILLRGLIQIAAGLHCLFLKKERGSRGNLKKGWSKIALREDHF
;
A
#
# COMPACT_ATOMS: atom_id res chain seq x y z
N MET A 1 4.77 -0.37 15.73
CA MET A 1 5.71 -0.81 14.68
C MET A 1 6.25 0.42 13.97
N ALA A 2 7.56 0.66 14.05
CA ALA A 2 8.18 1.83 13.41
C ALA A 2 8.66 1.40 12.02
N PRO A 3 8.06 1.92 10.92
CA PRO A 3 8.41 1.45 9.59
C PRO A 3 9.87 1.72 9.27
N ARG A 4 10.50 0.81 8.51
CA ARG A 4 11.83 0.99 7.95
C ARG A 4 11.93 2.37 7.29
N LYS A 5 12.86 3.20 7.78
CA LYS A 5 13.13 4.53 7.20
C LYS A 5 14.12 4.35 6.04
N ARG A 6 13.65 4.51 4.80
CA ARG A 6 14.51 4.44 3.61
C ARG A 6 15.24 5.77 3.36
N LYS A 7 16.41 5.71 2.71
CA LYS A 7 17.08 6.85 2.09
C LYS A 7 16.46 7.12 0.70
N THR A 8 16.06 8.36 0.44
CA THR A 8 15.21 8.83 -0.67
C THR A 8 15.69 8.53 -2.11
N ALA A 9 16.88 7.97 -2.31
CA ALA A 9 17.53 7.88 -3.63
C ALA A 9 17.58 6.47 -4.25
N GLU A 10 17.09 5.43 -3.57
CA GLU A 10 17.13 4.07 -4.10
C GLU A 10 15.90 3.78 -4.97
N ARG A 11 16.13 3.24 -6.17
CA ARG A 11 15.09 2.70 -7.06
C ARG A 11 14.55 1.40 -6.47
N LEU A 12 13.23 1.17 -6.56
CA LEU A 12 12.66 -0.10 -6.11
C LEU A 12 13.06 -1.22 -7.07
N THR A 13 13.65 -2.30 -6.56
CA THR A 13 13.73 -3.56 -7.31
C THR A 13 12.43 -4.32 -7.09
N PHE A 14 11.60 -4.37 -8.12
CA PHE A 14 10.38 -5.16 -8.10
C PHE A 14 10.73 -6.61 -8.41
N VAL A 15 10.91 -7.40 -7.37
CA VAL A 15 10.67 -8.84 -7.45
C VAL A 15 9.23 -9.05 -7.02
N GLU A 16 8.50 -9.89 -7.75
CA GLU A 16 7.16 -10.29 -7.30
C GLU A 16 7.29 -10.92 -5.91
N PRO A 17 6.55 -10.44 -4.91
CA PRO A 17 6.72 -10.94 -3.56
C PRO A 17 6.30 -12.40 -3.48
N GLU A 18 7.10 -13.22 -2.81
CA GLU A 18 6.68 -14.57 -2.45
C GLU A 18 5.67 -14.47 -1.29
N LEU A 19 4.39 -14.36 -1.64
CA LEU A 19 3.29 -14.39 -0.67
C LEU A 19 2.94 -15.83 -0.31
N SER A 20 2.48 -16.04 0.93
CA SER A 20 1.75 -17.26 1.26
C SER A 20 0.47 -17.35 0.43
N ALA A 21 -0.04 -18.56 0.20
CA ALA A 21 -1.31 -18.75 -0.52
C ALA A 21 -2.47 -17.97 0.12
N GLU A 22 -2.46 -17.81 1.45
CA GLU A 22 -3.44 -16.99 2.17
C GLU A 22 -3.29 -15.49 1.83
N ASN A 23 -2.06 -14.97 1.83
CA ASN A 23 -1.79 -13.57 1.49
C ASN A 23 -2.03 -13.26 0.02
N GLU A 24 -1.83 -14.22 -0.88
CA GLU A 24 -2.18 -14.06 -2.29
C GLU A 24 -3.69 -13.89 -2.48
N VAL A 25 -4.50 -14.75 -1.83
CA VAL A 25 -5.97 -14.63 -1.82
C VAL A 25 -6.40 -13.29 -1.21
N ARG A 26 -5.82 -12.91 -0.07
CA ARG A 26 -6.12 -11.64 0.62
C ARG A 26 -5.73 -10.43 -0.22
N PHE A 27 -4.61 -10.49 -0.94
CA PHE A 27 -4.17 -9.40 -1.82
C PHE A 27 -5.15 -9.21 -2.98
N GLN A 28 -5.54 -10.31 -3.63
CA GLN A 28 -6.50 -10.28 -4.74
C GLN A 28 -7.88 -9.81 -4.27
N TYR A 29 -8.33 -10.26 -3.10
CA TYR A 29 -9.58 -9.77 -2.51
C TYR A 29 -9.54 -8.27 -2.24
N GLY A 30 -8.41 -7.74 -1.74
CA GLY A 30 -8.21 -6.30 -1.57
C GLY A 30 -8.29 -5.53 -2.90
N ILE A 31 -7.80 -6.10 -4.00
CA ILE A 31 -7.94 -5.51 -5.35
C ILE A 31 -9.42 -5.43 -5.74
N ASP A 32 -10.19 -6.51 -5.55
CA ASP A 32 -11.61 -6.53 -5.90
C ASP A 32 -12.42 -5.52 -5.09
N LEU A 33 -12.13 -5.40 -3.79
CA LEU A 33 -12.72 -4.38 -2.91
C LEU A 33 -12.36 -2.97 -3.36
N PHE A 34 -11.09 -2.72 -3.70
CA PHE A 34 -10.64 -1.42 -4.17
C PHE A 34 -11.34 -1.02 -5.47
N ASN A 35 -11.40 -1.92 -6.44
CA ASN A 35 -12.01 -1.68 -7.75
C ASN A 35 -13.53 -1.44 -7.66
N THR A 36 -14.19 -1.94 -6.62
CA THR A 36 -15.63 -1.72 -6.35
C THR A 36 -15.90 -0.54 -5.42
N GLY A 37 -14.86 0.19 -4.98
CA GLY A 37 -15.00 1.39 -4.15
C GLY A 37 -15.08 1.12 -2.64
N HIS A 38 -14.90 -0.13 -2.20
CA HIS A 38 -14.83 -0.55 -0.79
C HIS A 38 -13.43 -0.26 -0.23
N TYR A 39 -13.05 1.02 -0.22
CA TYR A 39 -11.67 1.43 0.05
C TYR A 39 -11.21 1.15 1.49
N TRP A 40 -12.11 1.16 2.47
CA TRP A 40 -11.74 0.84 3.85
C TRP A 40 -11.45 -0.65 3.99
N ASP A 41 -12.31 -1.49 3.44
CA ASP A 41 -12.14 -2.94 3.45
C ASP A 41 -10.88 -3.36 2.68
N ALA A 42 -10.59 -2.72 1.54
CA ALA A 42 -9.33 -2.92 0.82
C ALA A 42 -8.11 -2.54 1.67
N HIS A 43 -8.20 -1.43 2.42
CA HIS A 43 -7.18 -1.01 3.36
C HIS A 43 -6.94 -2.07 4.45
N GLU A 44 -7.99 -2.59 5.08
CA GLU A 44 -7.87 -3.60 6.13
C GLU A 44 -7.27 -4.91 5.58
N SER A 45 -7.73 -5.36 4.41
CA SER A 45 -7.20 -6.56 3.74
C SER A 45 -5.69 -6.45 3.49
N TRP A 46 -5.21 -5.29 3.06
CA TRP A 46 -3.77 -5.08 2.83
C TRP A 46 -2.99 -4.81 4.12
N GLU A 47 -3.62 -4.21 5.14
CA GLU A 47 -2.98 -3.98 6.45
C GLU A 47 -2.70 -5.30 7.18
N GLU A 48 -3.57 -6.31 7.06
CA GLU A 48 -3.33 -7.67 7.57
C GLU A 48 -2.06 -8.27 6.95
N ILE A 49 -1.89 -8.20 5.63
CA ILE A 49 -0.66 -8.67 4.94
C ILE A 49 0.56 -7.92 5.49
N TRP A 50 0.46 -6.60 5.66
CA TRP A 50 1.57 -5.78 6.14
C TRP A 50 1.99 -6.12 7.58
N GLN A 51 1.02 -6.45 8.45
CA GLN A 51 1.30 -6.87 9.82
C GLN A 51 2.05 -8.21 9.86
N GLU A 52 1.77 -9.13 8.93
CA GLU A 52 2.43 -10.43 8.83
C GLU A 52 3.89 -10.34 8.33
N LEU A 53 4.23 -9.31 7.53
CA LEU A 53 5.60 -9.11 7.02
C LEU A 53 6.64 -8.77 8.12
N GLY A 54 6.19 -8.28 9.29
CA GLY A 54 7.07 -7.95 10.41
C GLY A 54 7.93 -6.69 10.22
N ASP A 55 8.97 -6.54 11.06
CA ASP A 55 9.77 -5.31 11.19
C ASP A 55 10.92 -5.18 10.16
N GLU A 56 11.30 -6.27 9.48
CA GLU A 56 12.44 -6.32 8.55
C GLU A 56 12.09 -6.99 7.21
N PRO A 57 11.18 -6.40 6.42
CA PRO A 57 10.92 -6.90 5.07
C PRO A 57 12.22 -6.83 4.25
N GLU A 58 12.61 -7.97 3.69
CA GLU A 58 13.85 -8.13 2.91
C GLU A 58 13.76 -7.45 1.53
N ASP A 59 12.54 -7.15 1.08
CA ASP A 59 12.26 -6.60 -0.24
C ASP A 59 11.60 -5.22 -0.21
N ASP A 60 11.58 -4.61 -1.39
CA ASP A 60 10.98 -3.30 -1.63
C ASP A 60 9.45 -3.40 -1.83
N TRP A 61 8.85 -4.59 -1.75
CA TRP A 61 7.42 -4.80 -1.95
C TRP A 61 6.57 -4.19 -0.83
N GLU A 62 7.06 -4.23 0.42
CA GLU A 62 6.40 -3.62 1.57
C GLU A 62 6.08 -2.13 1.35
N ILE A 63 6.96 -1.43 0.62
CA ILE A 63 6.79 -0.01 0.30
C ILE A 63 5.58 0.19 -0.60
N LEU A 64 5.35 -0.72 -1.54
CA LEU A 64 4.21 -0.67 -2.44
C LEU A 64 2.93 -1.02 -1.72
N LEU A 65 2.95 -2.06 -0.89
CA LEU A 65 1.80 -2.44 -0.07
C LEU A 65 1.36 -1.26 0.79
N ARG A 66 2.30 -0.57 1.45
CA ARG A 66 2.00 0.67 2.20
C ARG A 66 1.53 1.81 1.32
N GLY A 67 2.00 1.88 0.08
CA GLY A 67 1.48 2.80 -0.94
C GLY A 67 -0.01 2.57 -1.17
N LEU A 68 -0.39 1.32 -1.43
CA LEU A 68 -1.77 0.89 -1.66
C LEU A 68 -2.68 1.14 -0.45
N ILE A 69 -2.24 0.73 0.75
CA ILE A 69 -2.93 0.98 2.04
C ILE A 69 -3.23 2.48 2.20
N GLN A 70 -2.23 3.34 1.92
CA GLN A 70 -2.40 4.79 2.05
C GLN A 70 -3.29 5.39 0.97
N ILE A 71 -3.24 4.90 -0.27
CA ILE A 71 -4.17 5.34 -1.31
C ILE A 71 -5.61 4.97 -0.93
N ALA A 72 -5.85 3.73 -0.52
CA ALA A 72 -7.16 3.25 -0.06
C ALA A 72 -7.71 4.09 1.11
N ALA A 73 -6.91 4.31 2.16
CA ALA A 73 -7.30 5.19 3.26
C ALA A 73 -7.57 6.64 2.81
N GLY A 74 -6.81 7.14 1.83
CA GLY A 74 -6.99 8.47 1.25
C GLY A 74 -8.29 8.62 0.47
N LEU A 75 -8.67 7.60 -0.31
CA LEU A 75 -9.92 7.53 -1.06
C LEU A 75 -11.12 7.35 -0.13
N HIS A 76 -11.00 6.52 0.91
CA HIS A 76 -12.03 6.42 1.95
C HIS A 76 -12.26 7.77 2.66
N CYS A 77 -11.17 8.48 3.02
CA CYS A 77 -11.29 9.83 3.58
C CYS A 77 -11.97 10.80 2.60
N LEU A 78 -11.71 10.68 1.29
CA LEU A 78 -12.34 11.51 0.27
C LEU A 78 -13.85 11.24 0.22
N PHE A 79 -14.26 9.97 0.24
CA PHE A 79 -15.67 9.55 0.29
C PHE A 79 -16.38 10.12 1.51
N LEU A 80 -15.71 10.16 2.66
CA LEU A 80 -16.20 10.79 3.89
C LEU A 80 -16.07 12.33 3.94
N LYS A 81 -15.62 12.97 2.85
CA LYS A 81 -15.35 14.43 2.78
C LYS A 81 -14.35 14.94 3.82
N LYS A 82 -13.43 14.09 4.27
CA LYS A 82 -12.33 14.41 5.19
C LYS A 82 -11.09 14.85 4.41
N GLU A 83 -11.12 16.08 3.88
CA GLU A 83 -10.10 16.60 2.95
C GLU A 83 -8.66 16.53 3.47
N ARG A 84 -8.44 16.91 4.75
CA ARG A 84 -7.10 16.87 5.35
C ARG A 84 -6.53 15.45 5.38
N GLY A 85 -7.36 14.48 5.78
CA GLY A 85 -6.98 13.06 5.83
C GLY A 85 -6.70 12.52 4.42
N SER A 86 -7.60 12.82 3.48
CA SER A 86 -7.47 12.41 2.09
C SER A 86 -6.18 12.91 1.46
N ARG A 87 -5.94 14.23 1.50
CA ARG A 87 -4.71 14.85 0.95
C ARG A 87 -3.44 14.29 1.59
N GLY A 88 -3.45 14.09 2.91
CA GLY A 88 -2.30 13.56 3.64
C GLY A 88 -1.96 12.13 3.23
N ASN A 89 -2.97 11.26 3.16
CA ASN A 89 -2.77 9.85 2.81
C ASN A 89 -2.44 9.66 1.33
N LEU A 90 -3.17 10.33 0.43
CA LEU A 90 -2.88 10.28 -1.01
C LEU A 90 -1.47 10.76 -1.34
N LYS A 91 -1.00 11.84 -0.71
CA LYS A 91 0.38 12.33 -0.90
C LYS A 91 1.43 11.30 -0.48
N LYS A 92 1.23 10.65 0.68
CA LYS A 92 2.17 9.65 1.21
C LYS A 92 2.15 8.35 0.40
N GLY A 93 0.98 7.93 -0.07
CA GLY A 93 0.82 6.74 -0.91
C GLY A 93 1.43 6.97 -2.29
N TRP A 94 1.14 8.12 -2.91
CA TRP A 94 1.73 8.51 -4.19
C TRP A 94 3.26 8.54 -4.15
N SER A 95 3.87 9.07 -3.09
CA SER A 95 5.33 9.11 -2.98
C SER A 95 6.00 7.72 -2.87
N LYS A 96 5.23 6.64 -2.69
CA LYS A 96 5.72 5.25 -2.68
C LYS A 96 5.50 4.57 -4.02
N ILE A 97 4.34 4.79 -4.63
CA ILE A 97 4.00 4.22 -5.94
C ILE A 97 4.81 4.89 -7.06
N ALA A 98 5.01 6.21 -6.98
CA ALA A 98 5.77 6.98 -7.96
C ALA A 98 7.28 6.69 -7.98
N LEU A 99 7.78 5.82 -7.10
CA LEU A 99 9.15 5.30 -7.18
C LEU A 99 9.36 4.37 -8.39
N ARG A 100 8.28 4.00 -9.08
CA ARG A 100 8.26 3.43 -10.44
C ARG A 100 8.51 4.51 -11.48
N GLU A 101 9.75 4.96 -11.67
CA GLU A 101 10.11 5.63 -12.93
C GLU A 101 10.44 4.59 -14.00
N ASP A 102 9.35 3.99 -14.51
CA ASP A 102 9.27 3.53 -15.88
C ASP A 102 8.18 4.42 -16.49
N HIS A 103 8.57 5.34 -17.36
CA HIS A 103 7.67 6.24 -18.06
C HIS A 103 6.54 5.41 -18.72
N PHE A 104 5.29 5.69 -18.36
CA PHE A 104 4.14 5.32 -19.20
C PHE A 104 4.21 6.05 -20.53
#